data_AF-A0A543NN43-F1
#
_entry.id   AF-A0A543NN43-F1
#
_cell.length_a   1.000
_cell.length_b   1.000
_cell.length_c   1.000
_cell.angle_alpha   90.00
_cell.angle_beta   90.00
_cell.angle_gamma   90.00
#
_symmetry.space_group_name_H-M   'P 1'
#
loop_
_entity.id
_entity.type
_entity.pdbx_description
1 polymer ?
#
loop_
_entity_poly.entity_id
_entity_poly.type
_entity_poly.pdbx_seq_one_letter_code
_entity_poly.pdbx_strand_id
1 'polypeptide(L)'
;MGQVATVQSRRPHLVWRLSAVTALALLVWLGRGWMSDHLYDGLSPLGRHTVNAVVTCLLTVVLVLAARRYLDRRPWSGLRLTGPRAAWWPFTVGALSWLVPAAAGTALCLALGWSGIDVRSSPGEAVGAVALLLVLVLVFEAFPEELLFRGYLHRNLSASVAPWLAVLGQALLFTLFGTTLWVVSSGWDVLVERSVIFFGMAVSIGCLRVITGNVWACVGYHLAFQVVAQFLLGGRYAEVDITGEGALTLATFAAALTAAPAVAALLTRSSENWRTPEPDESPSSV
;
A
#
# COMPACT_ATOMS: atom_id res chain seq x y z
N MET A 1 1.81 -52.85 -9.00
CA MET A 1 2.37 -51.57 -8.51
C MET A 1 2.15 -50.51 -9.58
N GLY A 2 1.03 -49.79 -9.50
CA GLY A 2 0.75 -48.69 -10.43
C GLY A 2 1.36 -47.39 -9.91
N GLN A 3 2.32 -46.83 -10.64
CA GLN A 3 2.76 -45.46 -10.43
C GLN A 3 1.58 -44.53 -10.73
N VAL A 4 0.97 -43.99 -9.68
CA VAL A 4 0.10 -42.81 -9.82
C VAL A 4 1.02 -41.65 -10.20
N ALA A 5 1.14 -41.40 -11.50
CA ALA A 5 1.73 -40.18 -12.00
C ALA A 5 0.89 -39.02 -11.44
N THR A 6 1.39 -38.37 -10.40
CA THR A 6 0.79 -37.13 -9.94
C THR A 6 0.90 -36.15 -11.09
N VAL A 7 -0.24 -35.81 -11.68
CA VAL A 7 -0.33 -34.67 -12.60
C VAL A 7 -0.03 -33.44 -11.75
N GLN A 8 1.25 -33.15 -11.56
CA GLN A 8 1.71 -31.84 -11.13
C GLN A 8 1.31 -30.89 -12.24
N SER A 9 0.08 -30.37 -12.14
CA SER A 9 -0.43 -29.34 -13.03
C SER A 9 0.58 -28.21 -13.04
N ARG A 10 1.39 -28.11 -14.11
CA ARG A 10 2.44 -27.10 -14.24
C ARG A 10 1.78 -25.74 -14.05
N ARG A 11 2.17 -25.03 -13.00
CA ARG A 11 1.76 -23.65 -12.79
C ARG A 11 2.46 -22.79 -13.84
N PRO A 12 1.83 -21.72 -14.34
CA PRO A 12 2.55 -20.76 -15.17
C PRO A 12 3.78 -20.22 -14.41
N HIS A 13 4.82 -19.85 -15.14
CA HIS A 13 6.05 -19.31 -14.55
C HIS A 13 5.74 -18.06 -13.70
N LEU A 14 6.50 -17.87 -12.61
CA LEU A 14 6.27 -16.79 -11.66
C LEU A 14 6.19 -15.43 -12.34
N VAL A 15 7.18 -15.10 -13.19
CA VAL A 15 7.22 -13.83 -13.92
C VAL A 15 5.93 -13.57 -14.70
N TRP A 16 5.41 -14.57 -15.42
CA TRP A 16 4.16 -14.40 -16.18
C TRP A 16 2.95 -14.13 -15.29
N ARG A 17 2.87 -14.80 -14.15
CA ARG A 17 1.78 -14.60 -13.19
C ARG A 17 1.81 -13.21 -12.57
N LEU A 18 2.99 -12.75 -12.15
CA LEU A 18 3.15 -11.42 -11.56
C LEU A 18 2.89 -10.33 -12.60
N SER A 19 3.47 -10.45 -13.80
CA SER A 19 3.27 -9.48 -14.88
C SER A 19 1.80 -9.39 -15.31
N ALA A 20 1.11 -10.52 -15.47
CA ALA A 20 -0.31 -10.53 -15.84
C ALA A 20 -1.19 -9.87 -14.78
N VAL A 21 -0.96 -10.17 -13.49
CA VAL A 21 -1.75 -9.59 -12.40
C VAL A 21 -1.46 -8.09 -12.24
N THR A 22 -0.21 -7.67 -12.34
CA THR A 22 0.15 -6.24 -12.29
C THR A 22 -0.44 -5.47 -13.48
N ALA A 23 -0.42 -6.05 -14.69
CA ALA A 23 -1.01 -5.41 -15.88
C ALA A 23 -2.54 -5.30 -15.75
N LEU A 24 -3.23 -6.35 -15.30
CA LEU A 24 -4.68 -6.30 -15.07
C LEU A 24 -5.04 -5.29 -13.98
N ALA A 25 -4.27 -5.22 -12.90
CA ALA A 25 -4.46 -4.20 -11.88
C ALA A 25 -4.27 -2.79 -12.46
N LEU A 26 -3.24 -2.57 -13.29
CA LEU A 26 -3.02 -1.28 -13.93
C LEU A 26 -4.21 -0.88 -14.80
N LEU A 27 -4.77 -1.83 -15.57
CA LEU A 27 -5.98 -1.61 -16.36
C LEU A 27 -7.19 -1.28 -15.48
N VAL A 28 -7.32 -1.87 -14.29
CA VAL A 28 -8.39 -1.51 -13.34
C VAL A 28 -8.27 -0.04 -12.91
N TRP A 29 -7.08 0.45 -12.57
CA TRP A 29 -6.89 1.85 -12.16
C TRP A 29 -7.02 2.83 -13.33
N LEU A 30 -6.48 2.50 -14.51
CA LEU A 30 -6.62 3.34 -15.71
C LEU A 30 -8.09 3.38 -16.18
N GLY A 31 -8.75 2.22 -16.20
CA GLY A 31 -10.16 2.10 -16.57
C GLY A 31 -11.06 2.88 -15.63
N ARG A 32 -10.76 2.90 -14.32
CA ARG A 32 -11.45 3.76 -13.36
C ARG A 32 -11.35 5.25 -13.74
N GLY A 33 -10.14 5.74 -14.05
CA GLY A 33 -9.95 7.14 -14.48
C GLY A 33 -10.85 7.47 -15.67
N TRP A 34 -10.81 6.61 -16.69
CA TRP A 34 -11.68 6.73 -17.86
C TRP A 34 -13.17 6.73 -17.52
N MET A 35 -13.64 5.79 -16.67
CA MET A 35 -15.05 5.74 -16.24
C MET A 35 -15.46 7.03 -15.51
N SER A 36 -14.56 7.58 -14.69
CA SER A 36 -14.80 8.82 -13.95
C SER A 36 -15.04 10.02 -14.86
N ASP A 37 -14.35 10.05 -15.99
CA ASP A 37 -14.40 11.16 -16.94
C ASP A 37 -15.55 11.05 -17.97
N HIS A 38 -16.12 9.85 -18.16
CA HIS A 38 -17.09 9.61 -19.24
C HIS A 38 -18.44 9.06 -18.78
N LEU A 39 -18.53 8.42 -17.60
CA LEU A 39 -19.74 7.73 -17.16
C LEU A 39 -20.42 8.40 -15.96
N TYR A 40 -19.74 9.32 -15.27
CA TYR A 40 -20.21 9.85 -13.98
C TYR A 40 -20.52 11.36 -13.97
N ASP A 41 -20.79 11.97 -15.13
CA ASP A 41 -21.04 13.42 -15.26
C ASP A 41 -22.19 13.95 -14.39
N GLY A 42 -23.13 13.09 -13.98
CA GLY A 42 -24.25 13.45 -13.10
C GLY A 42 -24.00 13.27 -11.59
N LEU A 43 -22.84 12.74 -11.18
CA LEU A 43 -22.54 12.48 -9.77
C LEU A 43 -21.79 13.65 -9.12
N SER A 44 -22.06 13.89 -7.84
CA SER A 44 -21.26 14.83 -7.05
C SER A 44 -19.78 14.37 -6.98
N PRO A 45 -18.82 15.26 -6.73
CA PRO A 45 -17.41 14.88 -6.57
C PRO A 45 -17.19 13.76 -5.55
N LEU A 46 -17.90 13.85 -4.41
CA LEU A 46 -17.88 12.80 -3.40
C LEU A 46 -18.50 11.50 -3.92
N GLY A 47 -19.66 11.56 -4.59
CA GLY A 47 -20.32 10.39 -5.18
C GLY A 47 -19.43 9.66 -6.19
N ARG A 48 -18.78 10.40 -7.09
CA ARG A 48 -17.79 9.84 -8.04
C ARG A 48 -16.65 9.14 -7.30
N HIS A 49 -16.11 9.79 -6.28
CA HIS A 49 -14.99 9.26 -5.52
C HIS A 49 -15.37 8.01 -4.72
N THR A 50 -16.58 7.96 -4.14
CA THR A 50 -17.12 6.78 -3.46
C THR A 50 -17.33 5.60 -4.42
N VAL A 51 -17.96 5.82 -5.58
CA VAL A 51 -18.15 4.76 -6.60
C VAL A 51 -16.79 4.23 -7.05
N ASN A 52 -15.86 5.14 -7.36
CA ASN A 52 -14.49 4.78 -7.72
C ASN A 52 -13.80 3.96 -6.64
N ALA A 53 -13.92 4.33 -5.36
CA ALA A 53 -13.34 3.58 -4.25
C ALA A 53 -13.88 2.15 -4.18
N VAL A 54 -15.20 1.99 -4.22
CA VAL A 54 -15.87 0.69 -4.10
C VAL A 54 -15.54 -0.20 -5.30
N VAL A 55 -15.68 0.31 -6.53
CA VAL A 55 -15.45 -0.47 -7.75
C VAL A 55 -14.02 -0.99 -7.81
N THR A 56 -13.03 -0.13 -7.58
CA THR A 56 -11.62 -0.57 -7.60
C THR A 56 -11.31 -1.55 -6.49
N CYS A 57 -11.81 -1.34 -5.27
CA CYS A 57 -11.62 -2.28 -4.18
C CYS A 57 -12.17 -3.67 -4.54
N LEU A 58 -13.42 -3.73 -5.03
CA LEU A 58 -14.06 -4.97 -5.44
C LEU A 58 -13.30 -5.66 -6.58
N LEU A 59 -12.94 -4.93 -7.63
CA LEU A 59 -12.22 -5.49 -8.77
C LEU A 59 -10.84 -6.02 -8.38
N THR A 60 -10.12 -5.34 -7.49
CA THR A 60 -8.82 -5.80 -6.99
C THR A 60 -8.96 -7.04 -6.12
N VAL A 61 -9.96 -7.09 -5.22
CA VAL A 61 -10.23 -8.28 -4.41
C VAL A 61 -10.57 -9.47 -5.31
N VAL A 62 -11.44 -9.29 -6.31
CA VAL A 62 -11.79 -10.33 -7.29
C VAL A 62 -10.57 -10.78 -8.09
N LEU A 63 -9.74 -9.84 -8.56
CA LEU A 63 -8.50 -10.14 -9.29
C LEU A 63 -7.55 -10.99 -8.44
N VAL A 64 -7.31 -10.60 -7.19
CA VAL A 64 -6.42 -11.34 -6.28
C VAL A 64 -7.00 -12.72 -5.95
N LEU A 65 -8.31 -12.82 -5.70
CA LEU A 65 -9.00 -14.10 -5.48
C LEU A 65 -8.86 -15.03 -6.69
N ALA A 66 -9.13 -14.51 -7.90
CA ALA A 66 -9.03 -15.26 -9.14
C ALA A 66 -7.58 -15.71 -9.41
N ALA A 67 -6.61 -14.82 -9.23
CA ALA A 67 -5.20 -15.15 -9.36
C ALA A 67 -4.79 -16.26 -8.39
N ARG A 68 -5.16 -16.14 -7.10
CA ARG A 68 -4.88 -17.17 -6.09
C ARG A 68 -5.55 -18.51 -6.41
N ARG A 69 -6.80 -18.49 -6.87
CA ARG A 69 -7.58 -19.70 -7.12
C ARG A 69 -7.17 -20.43 -8.40
N TYR A 70 -6.93 -19.69 -9.48
CA TYR A 70 -6.79 -20.25 -10.83
C TYR A 70 -5.33 -20.26 -11.32
N LEU A 71 -4.53 -19.23 -11.03
CA LEU A 71 -3.11 -19.16 -11.43
C LEU A 71 -2.23 -19.89 -10.41
N ASP A 72 -2.42 -19.59 -9.13
CA ASP A 72 -1.54 -20.08 -8.06
C ASP A 72 -1.97 -21.45 -7.56
N ARG A 73 -3.29 -21.69 -7.52
CA ARG A 73 -3.90 -22.87 -6.87
C ARG A 73 -3.40 -23.00 -5.42
N ARG A 74 -3.48 -21.90 -4.67
CA ARG A 74 -3.02 -21.79 -3.27
C ARG A 74 -4.12 -21.17 -2.39
N PRO A 75 -4.16 -21.49 -1.09
CA PRO A 75 -5.20 -20.97 -0.20
C PRO A 75 -5.06 -19.46 0.06
N TRP A 76 -6.17 -18.83 0.47
CA TRP A 76 -6.20 -17.41 0.85
C TRP A 76 -5.36 -17.12 2.10
N SER A 77 -5.29 -18.06 3.04
CA SER A 77 -4.50 -17.97 4.28
C SER A 77 -3.04 -17.57 4.03
N GLY A 78 -2.46 -18.07 2.94
CA GLY A 78 -1.08 -17.81 2.56
C GLY A 78 -0.78 -16.34 2.25
N LEU A 79 -1.79 -15.48 2.02
CA LEU A 79 -1.60 -14.03 1.87
C LEU A 79 -1.22 -13.35 3.19
N ARG A 80 -1.37 -14.03 4.33
CA ARG A 80 -1.16 -13.49 5.68
C ARG A 80 -2.04 -12.28 5.99
N LEU A 81 -3.29 -12.33 5.53
CA LEU A 81 -4.35 -11.40 5.92
C LEU A 81 -5.17 -12.03 7.05
N THR A 82 -4.95 -11.62 8.29
CA THR A 82 -5.70 -12.12 9.44
C THR A 82 -7.15 -11.64 9.41
N GLY A 83 -8.05 -12.34 10.13
CA GLY A 83 -9.44 -11.88 10.26
C GLY A 83 -9.56 -10.56 11.05
N PRO A 84 -10.67 -9.81 10.92
CA PRO A 84 -10.82 -8.47 11.50
C PRO A 84 -10.53 -8.37 13.01
N ARG A 85 -10.93 -9.38 13.79
CA ARG A 85 -10.67 -9.44 15.24
C ARG A 85 -9.19 -9.52 15.60
N ALA A 86 -8.36 -10.08 14.72
CA ALA A 86 -6.92 -10.20 14.90
C ALA A 86 -6.13 -9.18 14.03
N ALA A 87 -6.84 -8.29 13.33
CA ALA A 87 -6.23 -7.29 12.45
C ALA A 87 -5.81 -6.03 13.20
N TRP A 88 -6.49 -5.69 14.31
CA TRP A 88 -6.30 -4.41 14.99
C TRP A 88 -4.85 -4.18 15.42
N TRP A 89 -4.19 -5.17 16.03
CA TRP A 89 -2.82 -4.98 16.51
C TRP A 89 -1.80 -4.82 15.37
N PRO A 90 -1.74 -5.73 14.37
CA PRO A 90 -0.90 -5.52 13.20
C PRO A 90 -1.16 -4.17 12.52
N PHE A 91 -2.42 -3.80 12.33
CA PHE A 91 -2.81 -2.51 11.77
C PHE A 91 -2.27 -1.34 12.58
N THR A 92 -2.44 -1.35 13.90
CA THR A 92 -1.92 -0.32 14.80
C THR A 92 -0.40 -0.26 14.77
N VAL A 93 0.30 -1.40 14.77
CA VAL A 93 1.77 -1.43 14.60
C VAL A 93 2.18 -0.76 13.31
N GLY A 94 1.50 -1.06 12.21
CA GLY A 94 1.71 -0.42 10.91
C GLY A 94 1.55 1.09 10.94
N ALA A 95 0.41 1.56 11.45
CA ALA A 95 0.10 2.98 11.58
C ALA A 95 1.13 3.72 12.46
N LEU A 96 1.46 3.16 13.63
CA LEU A 96 2.44 3.75 14.55
C LEU A 96 3.85 3.78 13.96
N SER A 97 4.21 2.77 13.17
CA SER A 97 5.51 2.71 12.49
C SER A 97 5.70 3.86 11.51
N TRP A 98 4.63 4.42 10.96
CA TRP A 98 4.70 5.65 10.17
C TRP A 98 4.54 6.91 11.03
N LEU A 99 3.49 6.96 11.87
CA LEU A 99 3.09 8.16 12.60
C LEU A 99 4.14 8.64 13.60
N VAL A 100 4.77 7.73 14.35
CA VAL A 100 5.77 8.09 15.37
C VAL A 100 6.97 8.82 14.75
N PRO A 101 7.67 8.25 13.75
CA PRO A 101 8.79 8.94 13.12
C PRO A 101 8.36 10.15 12.26
N ALA A 102 7.18 10.11 11.62
CA ALA A 102 6.63 11.27 10.93
C ALA A 102 6.44 12.45 11.89
N ALA A 103 5.77 12.22 13.02
CA ALA A 103 5.54 13.23 14.05
C ALA A 103 6.86 13.77 14.62
N ALA A 104 7.86 12.92 14.83
CA ALA A 104 9.18 13.36 15.28
C ALA A 104 9.87 14.27 14.23
N GLY A 105 9.83 13.89 12.95
CA GLY A 105 10.37 14.70 11.85
C GLY A 105 9.66 16.04 11.69
N THR A 106 8.33 16.03 11.73
CA THR A 106 7.49 17.24 11.74
C THR A 106 7.82 18.13 12.92
N ALA A 107 7.82 17.60 14.14
CA ALA A 107 8.07 18.37 15.37
C ALA A 107 9.46 19.00 15.36
N LEU A 108 10.49 18.28 14.90
CA LEU A 108 11.83 18.81 14.75
C LEU A 108 11.88 19.97 13.73
N CYS A 109 11.24 19.79 12.57
CA CYS A 109 11.18 20.81 11.52
C CYS A 109 10.51 22.11 12.03
N LEU A 110 9.42 21.98 12.78
CA LEU A 110 8.71 23.11 13.40
C LEU A 110 9.54 23.75 14.52
N ALA A 111 10.16 22.95 15.40
CA ALA A 111 10.96 23.46 16.51
C ALA A 111 12.19 24.25 16.05
N LEU A 112 12.76 23.90 14.90
CA LEU A 112 13.87 24.61 14.27
C LEU A 112 13.43 25.83 13.44
N GLY A 113 12.12 26.08 13.33
CA GLY A 113 11.57 27.18 12.54
C GLY A 113 11.77 27.03 11.03
N TRP A 114 12.02 25.81 10.54
CA TRP A 114 12.19 25.55 9.11
C TRP A 114 10.86 25.54 8.35
N SER A 115 9.76 25.33 9.07
CA SER A 115 8.40 25.35 8.53
C SER A 115 7.40 25.87 9.55
N GLY A 116 6.21 26.21 9.07
CA GLY A 116 5.04 26.53 9.89
C GLY A 116 3.79 25.90 9.28
N ILE A 117 2.85 25.49 10.13
CA ILE A 117 1.57 24.90 9.73
C ILE A 117 0.47 25.76 10.33
N ASP A 118 -0.41 26.30 9.48
CA ASP A 118 -1.57 27.07 9.89
C ASP A 118 -2.84 26.42 9.31
N VAL A 119 -3.65 25.82 10.18
CA VAL A 119 -4.90 25.17 9.79
C VAL A 119 -6.00 26.22 9.85
N ARG A 120 -6.45 26.67 8.68
CA ARG A 120 -7.48 27.72 8.54
C ARG A 120 -8.89 27.19 8.74
N SER A 121 -9.10 25.90 8.46
CA SER A 121 -10.39 25.24 8.69
C SER A 121 -10.76 25.19 10.17
N SER A 122 -12.07 25.21 10.46
CA SER A 122 -12.56 24.99 11.81
C SER A 122 -12.17 23.59 12.32
N PRO A 123 -12.06 23.37 13.64
CA PRO A 123 -11.74 22.05 14.18
C PRO A 123 -12.74 20.96 13.74
N GLY A 124 -14.02 21.31 13.59
CA GLY A 124 -15.05 20.37 13.11
C GLY A 124 -14.84 19.94 11.65
N GLU A 125 -14.48 20.89 10.79
CA GLU A 125 -14.15 20.59 9.38
C GLU A 125 -12.88 19.75 9.27
N ALA A 126 -11.84 20.08 10.03
CA ALA A 126 -10.59 19.31 10.04
C ALA A 126 -10.82 17.86 10.50
N VAL A 127 -11.59 17.65 11.58
CA VAL A 127 -11.96 16.31 12.06
C VAL A 127 -12.81 15.58 11.03
N GLY A 128 -13.79 16.24 10.43
CA GLY A 128 -14.63 15.69 9.36
C GLY A 128 -13.81 15.25 8.14
N ALA A 129 -12.84 16.07 7.74
CA ALA A 129 -11.92 15.80 6.64
C ALA A 129 -11.05 14.56 6.92
N VAL A 130 -10.46 14.47 8.12
CA VAL A 130 -9.66 13.30 8.52
C VAL A 130 -10.52 12.04 8.57
N ALA A 131 -11.73 12.10 9.14
CA ALA A 131 -12.65 10.97 9.19
C ALA A 131 -13.05 10.47 7.79
N LEU A 132 -13.34 11.42 6.88
CA LEU A 132 -13.64 11.11 5.49
C LEU A 132 -12.44 10.48 4.78
N LEU A 133 -11.24 11.07 4.92
CA LEU A 133 -10.00 10.55 4.34
C LEU A 133 -9.68 9.15 4.85
N LEU A 134 -9.85 8.87 6.15
CA LEU A 134 -9.64 7.54 6.70
C LEU A 134 -10.47 6.46 5.98
N VAL A 135 -11.74 6.73 5.72
CA VAL A 135 -12.62 5.77 5.03
C VAL A 135 -12.25 5.67 3.55
N LEU A 136 -12.10 6.81 2.87
CA LEU A 136 -11.84 6.86 1.44
C LEU A 136 -10.49 6.20 1.12
N VAL A 137 -9.41 6.63 1.76
CA VAL A 137 -8.07 6.09 1.56
C VAL A 137 -8.02 4.60 1.89
N LEU A 138 -8.67 4.16 2.98
CA LEU A 138 -8.69 2.74 3.35
C LEU A 138 -9.28 1.87 2.23
N VAL A 139 -10.44 2.26 1.70
CA VAL A 139 -11.18 1.46 0.71
C VAL A 139 -10.59 1.63 -0.69
N PHE A 140 -10.23 2.85 -1.06
CA PHE A 140 -9.79 3.20 -2.41
C PHE A 140 -8.35 2.73 -2.65
N GLU A 141 -7.46 2.95 -1.68
CA GLU A 141 -6.00 2.94 -1.89
C GLU A 141 -5.33 1.90 -0.99
N ALA A 142 -5.32 2.12 0.33
CA ALA A 142 -4.52 1.34 1.26
C ALA A 142 -4.88 -0.16 1.27
N PHE A 143 -6.15 -0.54 1.40
CA PHE A 143 -6.52 -1.96 1.40
C PHE A 143 -6.28 -2.65 0.05
N PRO A 144 -6.82 -2.18 -1.08
CA PRO A 144 -6.66 -2.89 -2.35
C PRO A 144 -5.20 -2.93 -2.83
N GLU A 145 -4.43 -1.86 -2.67
CA GLU A 145 -3.03 -1.85 -3.06
C GLU A 145 -2.20 -2.79 -2.18
N GLU A 146 -2.38 -2.76 -0.86
CA GLU A 146 -1.61 -3.66 0.02
C GLU A 146 -2.01 -5.13 -0.14
N LEU A 147 -3.29 -5.41 -0.41
CA LEU A 147 -3.73 -6.76 -0.76
C LEU A 147 -3.04 -7.27 -2.03
N LEU A 148 -2.90 -6.43 -3.04
CA LEU A 148 -2.24 -6.76 -4.30
C LEU A 148 -0.72 -6.91 -4.13
N PHE A 149 -0.05 -5.89 -3.59
CA PHE A 149 1.41 -5.81 -3.58
C PHE A 149 2.03 -6.59 -2.42
N ARG A 150 1.48 -6.52 -1.21
CA ARG A 150 2.04 -7.16 0.01
C ARG A 150 1.36 -8.49 0.31
N GLY A 151 0.10 -8.61 -0.07
CA GLY A 151 -0.62 -9.87 -0.08
C GLY A 151 -0.16 -10.76 -1.22
N TYR A 152 -0.50 -10.43 -2.48
CA TYR A 152 -0.30 -11.34 -3.61
C TYR A 152 1.13 -11.35 -4.17
N LEU A 153 1.67 -10.19 -4.58
CA LEU A 153 2.96 -10.13 -5.29
C LEU A 153 4.12 -10.48 -4.38
N HIS A 154 4.23 -9.82 -3.22
CA HIS A 154 5.28 -10.10 -2.24
C HIS A 154 5.26 -11.56 -1.80
N ARG A 155 4.09 -12.15 -1.53
CA ARG A 155 3.99 -13.54 -1.11
C ARG A 155 4.51 -14.54 -2.14
N ASN A 156 4.22 -14.29 -3.41
CA ASN A 156 4.67 -15.16 -4.49
C ASN A 156 6.17 -15.00 -4.77
N LEU A 157 6.71 -13.80 -4.60
CA LEU A 157 8.15 -13.55 -4.63
C LEU A 157 8.86 -14.21 -3.43
N SER A 158 8.37 -14.00 -2.20
CA SER A 158 8.97 -14.53 -0.97
C SER A 158 8.97 -16.05 -0.93
N ALA A 159 8.04 -16.71 -1.62
CA ALA A 159 8.05 -18.17 -1.78
C ALA A 159 9.16 -18.71 -2.70
N SER A 160 9.76 -17.84 -3.52
CA SER A 160 10.72 -18.24 -4.57
C SER A 160 12.12 -17.66 -4.37
N VAL A 161 12.23 -16.51 -3.68
CA VAL A 161 13.49 -15.81 -3.42
C VAL A 161 13.58 -15.36 -1.97
N ALA A 162 14.77 -14.92 -1.54
CA ALA A 162 14.96 -14.37 -0.22
C ALA A 162 14.00 -13.18 0.03
N PRO A 163 13.42 -13.04 1.24
CA PRO A 163 12.48 -11.96 1.55
C PRO A 163 12.98 -10.54 1.24
N TRP A 164 14.27 -10.24 1.41
CA TRP A 164 14.82 -8.93 1.00
C TRP A 164 14.74 -8.71 -0.52
N LEU A 165 14.94 -9.75 -1.34
CA LEU A 165 14.75 -9.68 -2.80
C LEU A 165 13.27 -9.52 -3.15
N ALA A 166 12.37 -10.16 -2.38
CA ALA A 166 10.94 -9.97 -2.54
C ALA A 166 10.52 -8.52 -2.24
N VAL A 167 11.15 -7.87 -1.27
CA VAL A 167 10.98 -6.43 -0.93
C VAL A 167 11.54 -5.48 -2.00
N LEU A 168 12.54 -5.91 -2.78
CA LEU A 168 13.00 -5.11 -3.92
C LEU A 168 12.10 -5.34 -5.12
N GLY A 169 11.75 -6.60 -5.40
CA GLY A 169 10.94 -6.98 -6.55
C GLY A 169 9.54 -6.37 -6.51
N GLN A 170 8.82 -6.44 -5.38
CA GLN A 170 7.50 -5.79 -5.29
C GLN A 170 7.63 -4.26 -5.33
N ALA A 171 8.74 -3.68 -4.86
CA ALA A 171 8.90 -2.23 -4.76
C ALA A 171 9.07 -1.66 -6.15
N LEU A 172 9.89 -2.30 -6.98
CA LEU A 172 10.02 -1.96 -8.39
C LEU A 172 8.67 -2.10 -9.13
N LEU A 173 7.89 -3.15 -8.86
CA LEU A 173 6.56 -3.31 -9.46
C LEU A 173 5.58 -2.22 -9.00
N PHE A 174 5.59 -1.85 -7.72
CA PHE A 174 4.74 -0.79 -7.17
C PHE A 174 5.14 0.58 -7.71
N THR A 175 6.43 0.89 -7.76
CA THR A 175 6.97 2.11 -8.36
C THR A 175 6.57 2.22 -9.82
N LEU A 176 6.76 1.16 -10.61
CA LEU A 176 6.34 1.15 -12.01
C LEU A 176 4.83 1.39 -12.15
N PHE A 177 4.01 0.70 -11.35
CA PHE A 177 2.57 0.85 -11.33
C PHE A 177 2.15 2.29 -11.00
N GLY A 178 2.55 2.80 -9.83
CA GLY A 178 2.15 4.13 -9.36
C GLY A 178 2.65 5.23 -10.26
N THR A 179 3.92 5.18 -10.67
CA THR A 179 4.50 6.16 -11.59
C THR A 179 3.79 6.15 -12.94
N THR A 180 3.43 4.99 -13.48
CA THR A 180 2.70 4.91 -14.76
C THR A 180 1.34 5.60 -14.66
N LEU A 181 0.58 5.37 -13.58
CA LEU A 181 -0.70 6.04 -13.37
C LEU A 181 -0.54 7.56 -13.35
N TRP A 182 0.46 8.06 -12.62
CA TRP A 182 0.73 9.50 -12.52
C TRP A 182 1.25 10.11 -13.82
N VAL A 183 2.11 9.41 -14.55
CA VAL A 183 2.60 9.89 -15.86
C VAL A 183 1.45 9.98 -16.87
N VAL A 184 0.53 9.02 -16.85
CA VAL A 184 -0.66 9.05 -17.72
C VAL A 184 -1.60 10.20 -17.35
N SER A 185 -1.82 10.46 -16.06
CA SER A 185 -2.76 11.50 -15.62
C SER A 185 -2.18 12.92 -15.61
N SER A 186 -0.86 13.05 -15.48
CA SER A 186 -0.21 14.34 -15.14
C SER A 186 1.02 14.66 -16.00
N GLY A 187 1.40 13.78 -16.94
CA GLY A 187 2.55 13.98 -17.83
C GLY A 187 3.88 13.49 -17.25
N TRP A 188 4.95 13.62 -18.03
CA TRP A 188 6.26 13.05 -17.71
C TRP A 188 7.04 13.79 -16.62
N ASP A 189 6.69 15.04 -16.33
CA ASP A 189 7.44 15.90 -15.38
C ASP A 189 7.42 15.34 -13.95
N VAL A 190 6.40 14.56 -13.59
CA VAL A 190 6.26 13.95 -12.26
C VAL A 190 7.06 12.65 -12.11
N LEU A 191 7.69 12.15 -13.19
CA LEU A 191 8.34 10.82 -13.23
C LEU A 191 9.33 10.62 -12.08
N VAL A 192 10.27 11.56 -11.89
CA VAL A 192 11.37 11.41 -10.93
C VAL A 192 10.83 11.48 -9.49
N GLU A 193 10.06 12.52 -9.18
CA GLU A 193 9.48 12.73 -7.84
C GLU A 193 8.61 11.53 -7.43
N ARG A 194 7.69 11.12 -8.30
CA ARG A 194 6.76 10.00 -8.04
C ARG A 194 7.50 8.67 -7.90
N SER A 195 8.53 8.45 -8.71
CA SER A 195 9.32 7.21 -8.62
C SER A 195 10.06 7.10 -7.29
N VAL A 196 10.66 8.20 -6.81
CA VAL A 196 11.38 8.22 -5.52
C VAL A 196 10.43 7.95 -4.37
N ILE A 197 9.30 8.65 -4.30
CA ILE A 197 8.36 8.48 -3.18
C ILE A 197 7.70 7.10 -3.19
N PHE A 198 7.28 6.59 -4.36
CA PHE A 198 6.69 5.26 -4.46
C PHE A 198 7.70 4.17 -4.14
N PHE A 199 8.95 4.30 -4.57
CA PHE A 199 9.99 3.32 -4.24
C PHE A 199 10.31 3.32 -2.74
N GLY A 200 10.52 4.49 -2.14
CA GLY A 200 10.82 4.62 -0.72
C GLY A 200 9.69 4.08 0.17
N MET A 201 8.45 4.48 -0.12
CA MET A 201 7.26 3.93 0.52
C MET A 201 7.19 2.42 0.33
N ALA A 202 7.45 1.94 -0.89
CA ALA A 202 7.27 0.53 -1.19
C ALA A 202 8.25 -0.36 -0.46
N VAL A 203 9.52 0.04 -0.40
CA VAL A 203 10.56 -0.62 0.40
C VAL A 203 10.19 -0.61 1.88
N SER A 204 9.79 0.55 2.43
CA SER A 204 9.46 0.68 3.86
C SER A 204 8.31 -0.27 4.26
N ILE A 205 7.22 -0.28 3.49
CA ILE A 205 6.10 -1.19 3.72
C ILE A 205 6.49 -2.65 3.47
N GLY A 206 7.33 -2.92 2.48
CA GLY A 206 7.86 -4.26 2.22
C GLY A 206 8.67 -4.79 3.42
N CYS A 207 9.49 -3.96 4.04
CA CYS A 207 10.18 -4.30 5.29
C CYS A 207 9.19 -4.58 6.43
N LEU A 208 8.15 -3.75 6.59
CA LEU A 208 7.07 -4.00 7.55
C LEU A 208 6.37 -5.33 7.28
N ARG A 209 6.17 -5.70 6.01
CA ARG A 209 5.55 -6.98 5.63
C ARG A 209 6.39 -8.17 6.09
N VAL A 210 7.72 -8.07 6.01
CA VAL A 210 8.62 -9.09 6.55
C VAL A 210 8.52 -9.09 8.08
N ILE A 211 8.74 -7.95 8.73
CA ILE A 211 8.79 -7.79 10.21
C ILE A 211 7.50 -8.22 10.93
N THR A 212 6.36 -7.94 10.33
CA THR A 212 5.06 -8.24 10.98
C THR A 212 4.45 -9.54 10.48
N GLY A 213 4.94 -10.05 9.34
CA GLY A 213 4.34 -11.16 8.64
C GLY A 213 2.88 -10.93 8.24
N ASN A 214 2.36 -9.70 8.24
CA ASN A 214 0.91 -9.43 8.16
C ASN A 214 0.58 -8.25 7.23
N VAL A 215 -0.40 -8.45 6.34
CA VAL A 215 -0.85 -7.41 5.39
C VAL A 215 -1.55 -6.24 6.08
N TRP A 216 -2.24 -6.45 7.21
CA TRP A 216 -2.90 -5.37 7.93
C TRP A 216 -1.93 -4.33 8.49
N ALA A 217 -0.70 -4.72 8.83
CA ALA A 217 0.34 -3.74 9.19
C ALA A 217 0.73 -2.86 7.99
N CYS A 218 0.81 -3.44 6.80
CA CYS A 218 1.03 -2.68 5.58
C CYS A 218 -0.13 -1.71 5.32
N VAL A 219 -1.38 -2.16 5.50
CA VAL A 219 -2.58 -1.32 5.35
C VAL A 219 -2.57 -0.16 6.34
N GLY A 220 -2.29 -0.42 7.62
CA GLY A 220 -2.24 0.62 8.65
C GLY A 220 -1.17 1.67 8.38
N TYR A 221 0.01 1.24 7.93
CA TYR A 221 1.08 2.15 7.50
C TYR A 221 0.65 3.01 6.32
N HIS A 222 0.15 2.37 5.26
CA HIS A 222 -0.26 3.04 4.02
C HIS A 222 -1.35 4.07 4.32
N LEU A 223 -2.37 3.68 5.09
CA LEU A 223 -3.45 4.56 5.50
C LEU A 223 -2.93 5.79 6.25
N ALA A 224 -2.07 5.60 7.24
CA ALA A 224 -1.50 6.71 8.01
C ALA A 224 -0.70 7.68 7.12
N PHE A 225 0.18 7.13 6.28
CA PHE A 225 0.95 7.90 5.31
C PHE A 225 0.05 8.77 4.43
N GLN A 226 -0.97 8.15 3.83
CA GLN A 226 -1.73 8.77 2.79
C GLN A 226 -2.80 9.73 3.33
N VAL A 227 -3.39 9.45 4.49
CA VAL A 227 -4.27 10.40 5.17
C VAL A 227 -3.50 11.66 5.55
N VAL A 228 -2.30 11.54 6.11
CA VAL A 228 -1.50 12.71 6.47
C VAL A 228 -1.02 13.46 5.22
N ALA A 229 -0.56 12.76 4.18
CA ALA A 229 -0.16 13.39 2.92
C ALA A 229 -1.33 14.14 2.27
N GLN A 230 -2.52 13.53 2.17
CA GLN A 230 -3.69 14.17 1.56
C GLN A 230 -4.27 15.29 2.42
N PHE A 231 -4.20 15.18 3.74
CA PHE A 231 -4.67 16.23 4.66
C PHE A 231 -3.76 17.46 4.63
N LEU A 232 -2.44 17.27 4.68
CA LEU A 232 -1.47 18.37 4.71
C LEU A 232 -1.20 18.97 3.32
N LEU A 233 -1.10 18.14 2.28
CA LEU A 233 -0.63 18.55 0.94
C LEU A 233 -1.73 18.57 -0.12
N GLY A 234 -2.92 18.03 0.19
CA GLY A 234 -3.97 17.86 -0.80
C GLY A 234 -4.90 19.07 -0.99
N GLY A 235 -5.01 19.96 0.00
CA GLY A 235 -5.83 21.19 -0.03
C GLY A 235 -7.32 21.02 -0.33
N ARG A 236 -7.81 19.78 -0.45
CA ARG A 236 -9.15 19.47 -0.99
C ARG A 236 -10.25 19.39 0.07
N TYR A 237 -9.89 18.95 1.28
CA TYR A 237 -10.84 18.65 2.35
C TYR A 237 -10.66 19.54 3.58
N ALA A 238 -9.51 20.17 3.73
CA ALA A 238 -9.21 21.18 4.74
C ALA A 238 -8.23 22.20 4.16
N GLU A 239 -8.36 23.45 4.61
CA GLU A 239 -7.46 24.54 4.27
C GLU A 239 -6.30 24.55 5.26
N VAL A 240 -5.12 24.16 4.77
CA VAL A 240 -3.88 24.09 5.54
C VAL A 240 -2.82 24.88 4.79
N ASP A 241 -2.37 25.99 5.39
CA ASP A 241 -1.26 26.79 4.87
C ASP A 241 0.05 26.25 5.46
N ILE A 242 1.00 25.92 4.58
CA ILE A 242 2.31 25.42 4.98
C ILE A 242 3.40 26.34 4.46
N THR A 243 4.14 26.98 5.36
CA THR A 243 5.39 27.66 5.01
C THR A 243 6.55 26.67 5.10
N GLY A 244 7.50 26.75 4.17
CA GLY A 244 8.62 25.81 4.13
C GLY A 244 8.21 24.35 3.82
N GLU A 245 7.19 24.16 2.97
CA GLU A 245 6.60 22.85 2.63
C GLU A 245 7.66 21.81 2.26
N GLY A 246 8.64 22.16 1.43
CA GLY A 246 9.71 21.23 1.04
C GLY A 246 10.53 20.70 2.24
N ALA A 247 10.83 21.55 3.23
CA ALA A 247 11.54 21.13 4.43
C ALA A 247 10.66 20.26 5.33
N LEU A 248 9.38 20.61 5.48
CA LEU A 248 8.41 19.83 6.24
C LEU A 248 8.21 18.44 5.62
N THR A 249 7.96 18.37 4.32
CA THR A 249 7.78 17.13 3.56
C THR A 249 9.05 16.28 3.63
N LEU A 250 10.22 16.86 3.40
CA LEU A 250 11.48 16.12 3.51
C LEU A 250 11.69 15.56 4.91
N ALA A 251 11.58 16.39 5.97
CA ALA A 251 11.82 15.95 7.34
C ALA A 251 10.82 14.87 7.79
N THR A 252 9.53 15.07 7.51
CA THR A 252 8.45 14.16 7.91
C THR A 252 8.57 12.82 7.18
N PHE A 253 8.71 12.86 5.85
CA PHE A 253 8.70 11.64 5.03
C PHE A 253 10.03 10.91 5.11
N ALA A 254 11.18 11.60 5.14
CA ALA A 254 12.47 10.93 5.30
C ALA A 254 12.55 10.21 6.65
N ALA A 255 12.12 10.86 7.74
CA ALA A 255 12.07 10.21 9.06
C ALA A 255 11.16 8.98 9.03
N ALA A 256 9.94 9.13 8.50
CA ALA A 256 8.97 8.04 8.48
C ALA A 256 9.39 6.86 7.60
N LEU A 257 9.89 7.11 6.39
CA LEU A 257 10.29 6.06 5.46
C LEU A 257 11.50 5.26 5.97
N THR A 258 12.45 5.93 6.65
CA THR A 258 13.70 5.31 7.11
C THR A 258 13.58 4.64 8.47
N ALA A 259 12.88 5.24 9.44
CA ALA A 259 12.80 4.73 10.81
C ALA A 259 11.66 3.71 11.02
N ALA A 260 10.70 3.63 10.10
CA ALA A 260 9.53 2.75 10.27
C ALA A 260 9.86 1.27 10.49
N PRO A 261 10.80 0.63 9.77
CA PRO A 261 11.16 -0.76 10.05
C PRO A 261 11.69 -0.95 11.48
N ALA A 262 12.45 0.02 12.01
CA ALA A 262 12.96 -0.05 13.38
C ALA A 262 11.82 0.06 14.40
N VAL A 263 10.86 0.97 14.19
CA VAL A 263 9.67 1.09 15.05
C VAL A 263 8.84 -0.18 15.02
N ALA A 264 8.59 -0.75 13.84
CA ALA A 264 7.87 -2.01 13.69
C ALA A 264 8.56 -3.14 14.47
N ALA A 265 9.88 -3.30 14.28
CA ALA A 265 10.65 -4.34 14.95
C ALA A 265 10.66 -4.19 16.49
N LEU A 266 10.71 -2.95 17.00
CA LEU A 266 10.60 -2.67 18.44
C LEU A 266 9.22 -3.06 18.99
N LEU A 267 8.14 -2.79 18.25
CA LEU A 267 6.77 -3.08 18.66
C LEU A 267 6.43 -4.57 18.58
N THR A 268 6.99 -5.31 17.62
CA THR A 268 6.72 -6.74 17.43
C THR A 268 7.71 -7.66 18.13
N ARG A 269 8.89 -7.15 18.52
CA ARG A 269 10.01 -7.92 19.10
C ARG A 269 10.40 -9.14 18.26
N SER A 270 10.36 -8.99 16.94
CA SER A 270 10.35 -10.15 16.06
C SER A 270 11.75 -10.57 15.60
N SER A 271 11.95 -11.89 15.45
CA SER A 271 13.17 -12.48 14.91
C SER A 271 12.92 -12.90 13.46
N GLU A 272 13.32 -12.03 12.54
CA GLU A 272 12.89 -12.15 11.14
C GLU A 272 13.80 -13.02 10.27
N ASN A 273 13.16 -13.80 9.40
CA ASN A 273 13.85 -14.51 8.34
C ASN A 273 13.95 -13.59 7.11
N TRP A 274 15.15 -13.07 6.87
CA TRP A 274 15.43 -12.24 5.69
C TRP A 274 16.03 -13.01 4.51
N ARG A 275 16.51 -14.24 4.74
CA ARG A 275 17.42 -14.93 3.80
C ARG A 275 16.77 -16.11 3.11
N THR A 276 15.94 -16.85 3.82
CA THR A 276 15.39 -18.12 3.31
C THR A 276 14.00 -17.85 2.74
N PRO A 277 13.69 -18.34 1.52
CA PRO A 277 12.35 -18.26 0.97
C PRO A 277 11.29 -18.82 1.94
N GLU A 278 10.12 -18.18 1.98
CA GLU A 278 8.99 -18.61 2.80
C GLU A 278 8.38 -19.91 2.26
N PRO A 279 8.08 -20.92 3.10
CA PRO A 279 7.43 -22.15 2.66
C PRO A 279 6.10 -21.88 1.94
N ASP A 280 5.83 -22.57 0.84
CA ASP A 280 4.62 -22.38 0.04
C ASP A 280 3.51 -23.38 0.49
N GLU A 281 2.55 -22.91 1.32
CA GLU A 281 1.45 -23.70 1.90
C GLU A 281 0.65 -24.47 0.83
N SER A 282 0.60 -25.81 0.88
CA SER A 282 -0.15 -26.63 -0.07
C SER A 282 -1.64 -26.67 0.25
N PRO A 283 -2.52 -26.87 -0.76
CA PRO A 283 -3.97 -26.99 -0.51
C PRO A 283 -4.34 -28.11 0.48
N SER A 284 -3.44 -29.05 0.72
CA SER A 284 -3.59 -30.19 1.64
C SER A 284 -3.23 -29.89 3.11
N SER A 285 -2.84 -28.66 3.44
CA SER A 285 -2.44 -28.28 4.81
C SER A 285 -3.52 -27.52 5.59
N VAL A 286 -4.79 -27.62 5.17
CA VAL A 286 -5.96 -27.03 5.86
C VAL A 286 -7.04 -28.10 5.99
#